data_AF-A0AAV5UMJ5-F1
#
_entry.id   AF-A0AAV5UMJ5-F1
#
_cell.length_a   1.000
_cell.length_b   1.000
_cell.length_c   1.000
_cell.angle_alpha   90.00
_cell.angle_beta   90.00
_cell.angle_gamma   90.00
#
_symmetry.space_group_name_H-M   'P 1'
#
loop_
_entity.id
_entity.type
_entity.pdbx_description
1 polymer ?
#
loop_
_entity_poly.entity_id
_entity_poly.type
_entity_poly.pdbx_seq_one_letter_code
_entity_poly.pdbx_strand_id
1 'polypeptide(L)'
;KSLHGVDITVAEAMESFDKSDAMIDTMLNVYEIDKSVHGFLISTMRQSRQYIRTDYLIHAKEFSTIADHCWSFGLSDPDDPAFQTDCTSGDDTKHFRVCDRCEAKKMWCGDVREELQKLAKKFKSDKKKSQEIAIMIKDWYDCEEKIDKLKAHQ
;
A
#
# COMPACT_ATOMS: atom_id res chain seq x y z
N LYS A 1 2.20 -25.45 7.32
CA LYS A 1 2.28 -23.97 7.47
C LYS A 1 0.89 -23.47 7.85
N SER A 2 0.76 -22.70 8.94
CA SER A 2 -0.54 -22.33 9.51
C SER A 2 -1.18 -21.19 8.71
N LEU A 3 -2.40 -21.41 8.20
CA LEU A 3 -3.23 -20.40 7.50
C LEU A 3 -3.51 -19.16 8.37
N HIS A 4 -3.41 -19.31 9.69
CA HIS A 4 -3.71 -18.26 10.67
C HIS A 4 -2.86 -17.00 10.53
N GLY A 5 -1.59 -17.12 10.10
CA GLY A 5 -0.72 -15.94 9.90
C GLY A 5 -1.13 -15.10 8.70
N VAL A 6 -1.54 -15.75 7.61
CA VAL A 6 -1.97 -15.11 6.36
C VAL A 6 -3.31 -14.41 6.56
N ASP A 7 -4.24 -15.06 7.27
CA ASP A 7 -5.57 -14.52 7.56
C ASP A 7 -5.49 -13.22 8.40
N ILE A 8 -4.56 -13.16 9.36
CA ILE A 8 -4.32 -11.96 10.18
C ILE A 8 -3.81 -10.80 9.31
N THR A 9 -2.83 -11.05 8.43
CA THR A 9 -2.28 -9.99 7.57
C THR A 9 -3.32 -9.43 6.60
N VAL A 10 -4.17 -10.29 6.03
CA VAL A 10 -5.26 -9.85 5.15
C VAL A 10 -6.26 -8.98 5.93
N ALA A 11 -6.65 -9.39 7.14
CA ALA A 11 -7.57 -8.63 7.98
C ALA A 11 -6.98 -7.25 8.34
N GLU A 12 -5.73 -7.20 8.79
CA GLU A 12 -5.04 -5.94 9.14
C GLU A 12 -4.93 -4.98 7.96
N ALA A 13 -4.70 -5.51 6.75
CA ALA A 13 -4.65 -4.69 5.56
C ALA A 13 -6.05 -4.19 5.16
N MET A 14 -7.09 -5.00 5.28
CA MET A 14 -8.46 -4.56 5.01
C MET A 14 -8.91 -3.46 5.96
N GLU A 15 -8.58 -3.58 7.25
CA GLU A 15 -8.79 -2.50 8.23
C GLU A 15 -8.00 -1.24 7.88
N SER A 16 -6.79 -1.39 7.33
CA SER A 16 -5.96 -0.26 6.90
C SER A 16 -6.56 0.46 5.69
N PHE A 17 -7.21 -0.28 4.78
CA PHE A 17 -8.02 0.34 3.72
C PHE A 17 -9.21 1.12 4.26
N ASP A 18 -9.94 0.58 5.25
CA ASP A 18 -11.07 1.28 5.87
C ASP A 18 -10.63 2.57 6.59
N LYS A 19 -9.48 2.53 7.28
CA LYS A 19 -8.87 3.71 7.89
C LYS A 19 -8.42 4.71 6.84
N SER A 20 -7.88 4.25 5.71
CA SER A 20 -7.47 5.11 4.60
C SER A 20 -8.66 5.81 3.94
N ASP A 21 -9.77 5.10 3.72
CA ASP A 21 -11.06 5.69 3.28
C ASP A 21 -11.45 6.85 4.22
N ALA A 22 -11.46 6.60 5.54
CA ALA A 22 -11.84 7.61 6.53
C ALA A 22 -10.88 8.81 6.60
N MET A 23 -9.56 8.58 6.44
CA MET A 23 -8.58 9.66 6.38
C MET A 23 -8.77 10.54 5.15
N ILE A 24 -8.95 9.94 3.97
CA ILE A 24 -9.20 10.68 2.72
C ILE A 24 -10.49 11.50 2.83
N ASP A 25 -11.55 10.93 3.42
CA ASP A 25 -12.79 11.67 3.70
C ASP A 25 -12.58 12.80 4.69
N THR A 26 -11.73 12.62 5.70
CA THR A 26 -11.38 13.69 6.65
C THR A 26 -10.61 14.82 5.97
N MET A 27 -9.69 14.50 5.05
CA MET A 27 -8.97 15.48 4.25
C MET A 27 -9.95 16.37 3.46
N LEU A 28 -11.03 15.81 2.93
CA LEU A 28 -12.08 16.59 2.26
C LEU A 28 -12.93 17.38 3.26
N ASN A 29 -13.53 16.71 4.25
CA ASN A 29 -14.59 17.29 5.07
C ASN A 29 -14.09 18.27 6.13
N VAL A 30 -12.83 18.16 6.56
CA VAL A 30 -12.25 19.00 7.62
C VAL A 30 -11.19 19.95 7.07
N TYR A 31 -10.37 19.48 6.13
CA TYR A 31 -9.22 20.24 5.62
C TYR A 31 -9.44 20.86 4.24
N GLU A 32 -10.58 20.53 3.63
CA GLU A 32 -11.08 21.10 2.38
C GLU A 32 -10.07 20.92 1.24
N ILE A 33 -9.54 19.70 1.07
CA ILE A 33 -8.83 19.35 -0.17
C ILE A 33 -9.78 19.45 -1.36
N ASP A 34 -9.20 19.58 -2.55
CA ASP A 34 -9.98 19.65 -3.77
C ASP A 34 -10.84 18.39 -3.99
N LYS A 35 -12.10 18.58 -4.38
CA LYS A 35 -13.06 17.47 -4.56
C LYS A 35 -12.65 16.51 -5.67
N SER A 36 -11.98 16.99 -6.72
CA SER A 36 -11.48 16.13 -7.79
C SER A 36 -10.30 15.28 -7.31
N VAL A 37 -9.42 15.84 -6.48
CA VAL A 37 -8.34 15.10 -5.82
C VAL A 37 -8.91 14.02 -4.89
N HIS A 38 -9.87 14.37 -4.03
CA HIS A 38 -10.58 13.40 -3.19
C HIS A 38 -11.21 12.27 -4.02
N GLY A 39 -11.99 12.63 -5.06
CA GLY A 39 -12.66 11.66 -5.92
C GLY A 39 -11.68 10.73 -6.63
N PHE A 40 -10.54 11.25 -7.08
CA PHE A 40 -9.46 10.46 -7.63
C PHE A 40 -8.90 9.48 -6.59
N LEU A 41 -8.43 9.97 -5.44
CA LEU A 41 -7.81 9.17 -4.38
C LEU A 41 -8.72 8.04 -3.89
N ILE A 42 -9.99 8.34 -3.63
CA ILE A 42 -10.92 7.34 -3.11
C ILE A 42 -11.22 6.27 -4.16
N SER A 43 -11.35 6.66 -5.43
CA SER A 43 -11.66 5.74 -6.51
C SER A 43 -10.50 4.80 -6.82
N THR A 44 -9.27 5.30 -6.86
CA THR A 44 -8.05 4.51 -7.15
C THR A 44 -7.68 3.62 -5.97
N MET A 45 -7.83 4.10 -4.74
CA MET A 45 -7.67 3.30 -3.54
C MET A 45 -8.66 2.13 -3.49
N ARG A 46 -9.96 2.37 -3.73
CA ARG A 46 -10.98 1.31 -3.70
C ARG A 46 -10.80 0.29 -4.81
N GLN A 47 -10.36 0.72 -6.00
CA GLN A 47 -9.96 -0.20 -7.07
C GLN A 47 -8.78 -1.07 -6.64
N SER A 48 -7.78 -0.49 -5.99
CA SER A 48 -6.63 -1.24 -5.46
C SER A 48 -7.04 -2.24 -4.37
N ARG A 49 -7.94 -1.84 -3.46
CA ARG A 49 -8.52 -2.73 -2.44
C ARG A 49 -9.23 -3.92 -3.08
N GLN A 50 -10.05 -3.67 -4.10
CA GLN A 50 -10.76 -4.72 -4.82
C GLN A 50 -9.79 -5.67 -5.52
N TYR A 51 -8.79 -5.13 -6.23
CA TYR A 51 -7.75 -5.90 -6.90
C TYR A 51 -7.03 -6.86 -5.94
N ILE A 52 -6.57 -6.32 -4.82
CA ILE A 52 -5.88 -7.08 -3.78
C ILE A 52 -6.76 -8.20 -3.23
N ARG A 53 -8.05 -7.92 -3.02
CA ARG A 53 -8.99 -8.88 -2.42
C ARG A 53 -9.35 -10.03 -3.35
N THR A 54 -9.40 -9.81 -4.66
CA THR A 54 -9.94 -10.83 -5.59
C THR A 54 -8.92 -11.41 -6.56
N ASP A 55 -8.05 -10.57 -7.11
CA ASP A 55 -7.29 -10.95 -8.32
C ASP A 55 -5.79 -11.10 -8.04
N TYR A 56 -5.26 -10.40 -7.02
CA TYR A 56 -3.83 -10.39 -6.75
C TYR A 56 -3.26 -11.80 -6.53
N LEU A 57 -3.95 -12.65 -5.77
CA LEU A 57 -3.56 -14.05 -5.55
C LEU A 57 -3.55 -14.90 -6.83
N ILE A 58 -4.34 -14.54 -7.85
CA ILE A 58 -4.35 -15.22 -9.15
C ILE A 58 -3.09 -14.85 -9.94
N HIS A 59 -2.57 -13.64 -9.72
CA HIS A 59 -1.38 -13.14 -10.40
C HIS A 59 -0.08 -13.53 -9.69
N ALA A 60 -0.14 -13.71 -8.37
CA ALA A 60 1.01 -14.08 -7.56
C ALA A 60 1.42 -15.54 -7.81
N LYS A 61 2.72 -15.77 -7.98
CA LYS A 61 3.32 -17.07 -8.33
C LYS A 61 4.70 -17.20 -7.69
N GLU A 62 5.18 -18.42 -7.55
CA GLU A 62 6.53 -18.71 -7.03
C GLU A 62 7.59 -17.87 -7.77
N PHE A 63 7.61 -17.96 -9.10
CA PHE A 63 8.43 -17.12 -9.97
C PHE A 63 7.56 -16.30 -10.92
N SER A 64 7.93 -15.03 -11.11
CA SER A 64 7.24 -14.11 -11.99
C SER A 64 8.22 -13.10 -12.59
N THR A 65 7.96 -12.68 -13.82
CA THR A 65 8.68 -11.55 -14.46
C THR A 65 8.26 -10.18 -13.92
N ILE A 66 7.27 -10.15 -13.01
CA ILE A 66 6.83 -8.98 -12.26
C ILE A 66 7.22 -9.18 -10.79
N ALA A 67 8.09 -8.32 -10.26
CA ALA A 67 8.57 -8.41 -8.88
C ALA A 67 7.44 -8.45 -7.85
N ASP A 68 6.43 -7.58 -8.01
CA ASP A 68 5.26 -7.51 -7.14
C ASP A 68 4.39 -8.78 -7.15
N HIS A 69 4.62 -9.73 -8.07
CA HIS A 69 3.89 -10.99 -8.15
C HIS A 69 4.77 -12.22 -7.87
N CYS A 70 6.07 -12.05 -7.63
CA CYS A 70 6.99 -13.15 -7.40
C CYS A 70 7.12 -13.41 -5.89
N TRP A 71 6.60 -14.54 -5.42
CA TRP A 71 6.71 -14.94 -4.01
C TRP A 71 8.16 -15.18 -3.61
N SER A 72 8.94 -15.85 -4.45
CA SER A 72 10.37 -16.09 -4.22
C SER A 72 11.13 -14.78 -4.00
N PHE A 73 10.78 -13.73 -4.73
CA PHE A 73 11.37 -12.41 -4.55
C PHE A 73 10.81 -11.70 -3.30
N GLY A 74 9.49 -11.67 -3.14
CA GLY A 74 8.82 -10.95 -2.04
C GLY A 74 9.07 -11.54 -0.65
N LEU A 75 9.40 -12.83 -0.57
CA LEU A 75 9.73 -13.55 0.66
C LEU A 75 11.23 -13.70 0.88
N SER A 76 12.06 -13.28 -0.07
CA SER A 76 13.51 -13.39 0.06
C SER A 76 14.02 -12.42 1.12
N ASP A 77 14.82 -12.92 2.05
CA ASP A 77 15.61 -12.10 2.96
C ASP A 77 17.07 -12.05 2.45
N PRO A 78 17.58 -10.89 2.00
CA PRO A 78 18.96 -10.79 1.54
C PRO A 78 19.99 -10.92 2.68
N ASP A 79 19.58 -10.73 3.93
CA ASP A 79 20.45 -10.76 5.10
C ASP A 79 20.44 -12.13 5.83
N ASP A 80 19.49 -13.01 5.51
CA ASP A 80 19.45 -14.40 6.00
C ASP A 80 19.66 -15.39 4.83
N PRO A 81 20.84 -16.03 4.73
CA PRO A 81 21.13 -17.02 3.68
C PRO A 81 20.16 -18.20 3.62
N ALA A 82 19.45 -18.52 4.72
CA ALA A 82 18.46 -19.59 4.73
C ALA A 82 17.14 -19.20 4.03
N PHE A 83 16.88 -17.90 3.89
CA PHE A 83 15.70 -17.34 3.23
C PHE A 83 16.04 -16.54 1.98
N GLN A 84 17.31 -16.45 1.60
CA GLN A 84 17.74 -15.82 0.37
C GLN A 84 17.30 -16.65 -0.85
N THR A 85 16.61 -16.02 -1.80
CA THR A 85 16.22 -16.67 -3.06
C THR A 85 16.85 -15.96 -4.26
N ASP A 86 17.55 -16.72 -5.10
CA ASP A 86 18.11 -16.20 -6.35
C ASP A 86 17.05 -16.17 -7.46
N CYS A 87 16.58 -14.97 -7.80
CA CYS A 87 15.68 -14.74 -8.94
C CYS A 87 16.46 -14.33 -10.22
N THR A 88 17.78 -14.49 -10.29
CA THR A 88 18.58 -13.99 -11.43
C THR A 88 18.86 -15.02 -12.53
N SER A 89 18.59 -16.30 -12.27
CA SER A 89 19.14 -17.42 -13.05
C SER A 89 18.17 -18.05 -14.08
N GLY A 90 17.01 -17.44 -14.37
CA GLY A 90 16.07 -17.88 -15.42
C GLY A 90 15.37 -16.73 -16.16
N ASP A 91 14.87 -16.97 -17.38
CA ASP A 91 14.14 -15.94 -18.14
C ASP A 91 12.78 -15.59 -17.53
N ASP A 92 12.15 -16.54 -16.83
CA ASP A 92 10.89 -16.35 -16.09
C ASP A 92 11.06 -15.70 -14.71
N THR A 93 12.31 -15.41 -14.29
CA THR A 93 12.64 -14.83 -12.98
C THR A 93 13.19 -13.40 -13.07
N LYS A 94 13.50 -12.92 -14.29
CA LYS A 94 13.92 -11.52 -14.49
C LYS A 94 12.72 -10.59 -14.27
N HIS A 95 12.78 -9.76 -13.22
CA HIS A 95 11.74 -8.80 -12.87
C HIS A 95 11.70 -7.55 -13.79
N PHE A 96 11.53 -7.73 -15.10
CA PHE A 96 11.55 -6.64 -16.08
C PHE A 96 10.16 -6.08 -16.43
N ARG A 97 9.09 -6.69 -15.92
CA ARG A 97 7.71 -6.23 -16.14
C ARG A 97 7.15 -5.56 -14.90
N VAL A 98 6.25 -4.61 -15.11
CA VAL A 98 5.46 -3.97 -14.06
C VAL A 98 3.99 -4.36 -14.22
N CYS A 99 3.27 -4.37 -13.10
CA CYS A 99 1.82 -4.57 -13.09
C CYS A 99 1.14 -3.22 -12.86
N ASP A 100 0.34 -2.77 -13.82
CA ASP A 100 -0.34 -1.46 -13.75
C ASP A 100 -1.20 -1.31 -12.49
N ARG A 101 -1.78 -2.42 -11.98
CA ARG A 101 -2.59 -2.40 -10.76
C ARG A 101 -1.74 -2.30 -9.49
N CYS A 102 -0.55 -2.91 -9.47
CA CYS A 102 0.41 -2.75 -8.39
C CYS A 102 1.06 -1.36 -8.41
N GLU A 103 1.29 -0.80 -9.59
CA GLU A 103 1.76 0.58 -9.76
C GLU A 103 0.69 1.59 -9.36
N ALA A 104 -0.57 1.38 -9.74
CA ALA A 104 -1.68 2.21 -9.30
C ALA A 104 -1.73 2.30 -7.77
N LYS A 105 -1.44 1.20 -7.05
CA LYS A 105 -1.29 1.22 -5.58
C LYS A 105 -0.22 2.21 -5.13
N LYS A 106 0.99 2.09 -5.68
CA LYS A 106 2.12 2.95 -5.32
C LYS A 106 1.81 4.42 -5.60
N MET A 107 1.14 4.70 -6.72
CA MET A 107 0.73 6.04 -7.11
C MET A 107 -0.22 6.68 -6.10
N TRP A 108 -1.38 6.08 -5.82
CA TRP A 108 -2.34 6.71 -4.90
C TRP A 108 -1.78 6.82 -3.47
N CYS A 109 -0.92 5.88 -3.05
CA CYS A 109 -0.22 6.03 -1.78
C CYS A 109 0.71 7.25 -1.76
N GLY A 110 1.45 7.49 -2.84
CA GLY A 110 2.27 8.68 -3.01
C GLY A 110 1.45 9.96 -3.03
N ASP A 111 0.31 9.95 -3.71
CA ASP A 111 -0.58 11.11 -3.82
C ASP A 111 -1.20 11.48 -2.47
N VAL A 112 -1.64 10.49 -1.67
CA VAL A 112 -2.12 10.76 -0.29
C VAL A 112 -1.00 11.36 0.55
N ARG A 113 0.23 10.83 0.47
CA ARG A 113 1.39 11.40 1.18
C ARG A 113 1.62 12.85 0.78
N GLU A 114 1.57 13.16 -0.51
CA GLU A 114 1.76 14.53 -1.00
C GLU A 114 0.68 15.47 -0.45
N GLU A 115 -0.58 15.07 -0.49
CA GLU A 115 -1.69 15.88 0.03
C GLU A 115 -1.58 16.09 1.54
N LEU A 116 -1.22 15.06 2.33
CA LEU A 116 -0.97 15.21 3.76
C LEU A 116 0.18 16.20 4.04
N GLN A 117 1.24 16.19 3.23
CA GLN A 117 2.33 17.16 3.34
C GLN A 117 1.90 18.58 2.97
N LYS A 118 1.04 18.74 1.96
CA LYS A 118 0.43 20.04 1.62
C LYS A 118 -0.40 20.57 2.78
N LEU A 119 -1.22 19.71 3.41
CA LEU A 119 -2.00 20.06 4.59
C LEU A 119 -1.11 20.47 5.76
N ALA A 120 -0.06 19.72 6.06
CA ALA A 120 0.88 20.03 7.14
C ALA A 120 1.52 21.41 6.95
N LYS A 121 1.91 21.75 5.70
CA LYS A 121 2.44 23.08 5.36
C LYS A 121 1.38 24.18 5.48
N LYS A 122 0.15 23.93 5.00
CA LYS A 122 -0.98 24.88 5.04
C LYS A 122 -1.36 25.24 6.48
N PHE A 123 -1.40 24.27 7.38
CA PHE A 123 -1.87 24.44 8.75
C PHE A 123 -0.76 24.53 9.80
N LYS A 124 0.49 24.75 9.40
CA LYS A 124 1.66 24.82 10.29
C LYS A 124 1.52 25.79 11.47
N SER A 125 0.74 26.87 11.32
CA SER A 125 0.54 27.89 12.35
C SER A 125 -0.66 27.62 13.26
N ASP A 126 -1.57 26.73 12.86
CA ASP A 126 -2.69 26.27 13.69
C ASP A 126 -2.21 25.07 14.50
N LYS A 127 -1.87 25.31 15.77
CA LYS A 127 -1.29 24.27 16.64
C LYS A 127 -2.18 23.02 16.72
N LYS A 128 -3.50 23.19 16.78
CA LYS A 128 -4.44 22.07 16.91
C LYS A 128 -4.46 21.26 15.61
N LYS A 129 -4.71 21.92 14.47
CA LYS A 129 -4.74 21.25 13.17
C LYS A 129 -3.40 20.63 12.79
N SER A 130 -2.29 21.31 13.09
CA SER A 130 -0.95 20.78 12.85
C SER A 130 -0.69 19.50 13.63
N GLN A 131 -1.17 19.39 14.88
CA GLN A 131 -1.04 18.17 15.67
C GLN A 131 -1.93 17.04 15.11
N GLU A 132 -3.17 17.36 14.74
CA GLU A 132 -4.10 16.40 14.13
C GLU A 132 -3.57 15.84 12.79
N ILE A 133 -3.01 16.70 11.94
CA ILE A 133 -2.39 16.28 10.67
C ILE A 133 -1.13 15.44 10.92
N ALA A 134 -0.31 15.76 11.93
CA ALA A 134 0.87 14.96 12.26
C ALA A 134 0.50 13.54 12.70
N ILE A 135 -0.59 13.40 13.47
CA ILE A 135 -1.15 12.09 13.84
C ILE A 135 -1.64 11.37 12.59
N MET A 136 -2.40 12.04 11.73
CA MET A 136 -2.90 11.46 10.48
C MET A 136 -1.77 10.98 9.55
N ILE A 137 -0.65 11.72 9.46
CA ILE A 137 0.54 11.29 8.71
C ILE A 137 1.12 10.00 9.28
N LYS A 138 1.23 9.90 10.60
CA LYS A 138 1.73 8.68 11.25
C LYS A 138 0.80 7.50 10.97
N ASP A 139 -0.50 7.69 11.20
CA ASP A 139 -1.51 6.65 10.98
C ASP A 139 -1.55 6.20 9.50
N TRP A 140 -1.32 7.13 8.58
CA TRP A 140 -1.17 6.83 7.16
C TRP A 140 0.01 5.90 6.89
N TYR A 141 1.21 6.19 7.43
CA TYR A 141 2.38 5.32 7.23
C TYR A 141 2.16 3.93 7.82
N ASP A 142 1.52 3.84 8.99
CA ASP A 142 1.16 2.56 9.61
C ASP A 142 0.17 1.77 8.71
N CYS A 143 -0.78 2.46 8.05
CA CYS A 143 -1.71 1.83 7.10
C CYS A 143 -1.00 1.37 5.82
N GLU A 144 -0.12 2.20 5.25
CA GLU A 144 0.64 1.89 4.05
C GLU A 144 1.51 0.66 4.26
N GLU A 145 2.20 0.57 5.41
CA GLU A 145 3.02 -0.59 5.79
C GLU A 145 2.21 -1.88 5.87
N LYS A 146 1.03 -1.84 6.50
CA LYS A 146 0.13 -3.01 6.61
C LYS A 146 -0.39 -3.46 5.25
N ILE A 147 -0.70 -2.52 4.36
CA ILE A 147 -1.12 -2.82 2.99
C ILE A 147 0.05 -3.42 2.19
N ASP A 148 1.29 -2.99 2.41
CA ASP A 148 2.47 -3.55 1.75
C ASP A 148 2.85 -4.94 2.28
N LYS A 149 2.70 -5.19 3.58
CA LYS A 149 2.92 -6.51 4.22
C LYS A 149 2.05 -7.61 3.64
N LEU A 150 0.89 -7.24 3.09
CA LEU A 150 0.00 -8.15 2.36
C LEU A 150 0.70 -8.84 1.18
N LYS A 151 1.71 -8.21 0.57
CA LYS A 151 2.50 -8.80 -0.51
C LYS A 151 3.58 -9.76 -0.02
N ALA A 152 4.06 -9.58 1.21
CA ALA A 152 5.17 -10.32 1.82
C ALA A 152 4.72 -11.51 2.69
N HIS A 153 3.41 -11.75 2.83
CA HIS A 153 2.88 -12.85 3.65
C HIS A 153 1.86 -13.73 2.92
N GLN A 154 1.77 -13.62 1.60
CA GLN A 154 0.92 -14.47 0.76
C GLN A 154 1.70 -15.63 0.12
#